data_AF-A0A1V5QM24-F1
#
_entry.id   AF-A0A1V5QM24-F1
#
_cell.length_a   1.000
_cell.length_b   1.000
_cell.length_c   1.000
_cell.angle_alpha   90.00
_cell.angle_beta   90.00
_cell.angle_gamma   90.00
#
_symmetry.space_group_name_H-M   'P 1'
#
loop_
_entity.id
_entity.type
_entity.pdbx_description
1 polymer ?
#
loop_
_entity_poly.entity_id
_entity_poly.type
_entity_poly.pdbx_seq_one_letter_code
_entity_poly.pdbx_strand_id
1 'polypeptide(L)'
;MPTQPKKMKNLASRAKKAKPHGNPKGAQKKDSARMRQADAALTRYEKACRVAAARGEALAAIAHRIGDVAVEKQAVHIIREMGKLQLLRDIVELRDAFAECAPGSLTPRLEALRLLPDAFLQWLEVHFRLTPLGEVGRMLELPASRLKNYTCTFDVPKDNACLLRVRVSATGWKRGDAVLVRPCVSLAEQTETVSAVARRGRDV
;
A
#
# COMPACT_ATOMS: atom_id res chain seq x y z
N MET A 1 56.54 -23.47 -117.97
CA MET A 1 55.46 -22.48 -118.14
C MET A 1 54.72 -22.34 -116.81
N PRO A 2 54.31 -21.12 -116.43
CA PRO A 2 54.35 -20.54 -115.09
C PRO A 2 53.02 -20.78 -114.32
N THR A 3 52.97 -20.80 -112.99
CA THR A 3 52.80 -19.59 -112.15
C THR A 3 52.76 -19.98 -110.65
N GLN A 4 53.55 -19.32 -109.81
CA GLN A 4 53.11 -18.93 -108.45
C GLN A 4 52.39 -17.57 -108.57
N PRO A 5 51.68 -16.99 -107.56
CA PRO A 5 51.56 -17.36 -106.14
C PRO A 5 50.12 -17.24 -105.57
N LYS A 6 49.91 -17.59 -104.29
CA LYS A 6 49.41 -16.64 -103.26
C LYS A 6 49.24 -17.30 -101.90
N LYS A 7 50.12 -16.89 -100.97
CA LYS A 7 49.85 -16.93 -99.53
C LYS A 7 48.64 -16.06 -99.24
N MET A 8 47.61 -16.63 -98.62
CA MET A 8 46.66 -15.86 -97.80
C MET A 8 46.80 -16.33 -96.35
N LYS A 9 47.53 -15.54 -95.58
CA LYS A 9 47.34 -15.43 -94.13
C LYS A 9 45.92 -14.90 -93.93
N ASN A 10 45.08 -15.58 -93.16
CA ASN A 10 43.98 -14.92 -92.46
C ASN A 10 43.61 -15.70 -91.19
N LEU A 11 44.01 -15.10 -90.07
CA LEU A 11 43.26 -14.94 -88.83
C LEU A 11 42.69 -16.20 -88.19
N ALA A 12 43.39 -16.65 -87.14
CA ALA A 12 42.83 -17.48 -86.09
C ALA A 12 41.58 -16.78 -85.53
N SER A 13 40.40 -17.30 -85.87
CA SER A 13 39.14 -16.97 -85.23
C SER A 13 39.21 -17.48 -83.79
N ARG A 14 39.73 -16.62 -82.92
CA ARG A 14 39.68 -16.77 -81.47
C ARG A 14 38.21 -16.78 -81.07
N ALA A 15 37.60 -17.97 -81.07
CA ALA A 15 36.30 -18.21 -80.49
C ALA A 15 36.36 -17.68 -79.05
N LYS A 16 35.74 -16.52 -78.82
CA LYS A 16 35.44 -16.04 -77.48
C LYS A 16 34.56 -17.12 -76.88
N LYS A 17 35.14 -18.01 -76.08
CA LYS A 17 34.38 -18.87 -75.18
C LYS A 17 33.51 -17.93 -74.35
N ALA A 18 32.22 -17.88 -74.69
CA ALA A 18 31.22 -17.25 -73.86
C ALA A 18 31.42 -17.84 -72.46
N LYS A 19 31.67 -16.96 -71.47
CA LYS A 19 31.59 -17.37 -70.07
C LYS A 19 30.23 -18.05 -69.90
N PRO A 20 30.16 -19.25 -69.32
CA PRO A 20 28.87 -19.90 -69.11
C PRO A 20 28.02 -18.94 -68.29
N HIS A 21 26.87 -18.55 -68.84
CA HIS A 21 25.84 -17.84 -68.09
C HIS A 21 25.65 -18.58 -66.76
N GLY A 22 25.88 -17.87 -65.67
CA GLY A 22 25.76 -18.41 -64.32
C GLY A 22 24.41 -19.11 -64.18
N ASN A 23 24.46 -20.36 -63.71
CA ASN A 23 23.32 -21.23 -63.57
C ASN A 23 22.21 -20.53 -62.74
N PRO A 24 20.99 -20.30 -63.27
CA PRO A 24 19.93 -19.53 -62.58
C PRO A 24 19.49 -20.16 -61.25
N LYS A 25 19.74 -21.47 -61.06
CA LYS A 25 19.50 -22.20 -59.81
C LYS A 25 20.29 -21.65 -58.61
N GLY A 26 21.45 -21.02 -58.84
CA GLY A 26 22.27 -20.42 -57.79
C GLY A 26 21.74 -19.06 -57.30
N ALA A 27 21.13 -18.28 -58.19
CA ALA A 27 20.50 -17.00 -57.85
C ALA A 27 19.21 -17.21 -57.05
N GLN A 28 18.33 -18.11 -57.50
CA GLN A 28 17.11 -18.47 -56.78
C GLN A 28 17.39 -19.03 -55.36
N LYS A 29 18.45 -19.84 -55.18
CA LYS A 29 18.85 -20.30 -53.84
C LYS A 29 19.28 -19.16 -52.93
N LYS A 30 20.03 -18.18 -53.45
CA LYS A 30 20.46 -16.99 -52.68
C LYS A 30 19.29 -16.11 -52.29
N ASP A 31 18.32 -15.91 -53.18
CA ASP A 31 17.12 -15.13 -52.88
C ASP A 31 16.24 -15.83 -51.84
N SER A 32 16.09 -17.16 -51.94
CA SER A 32 15.37 -17.94 -50.91
C SER A 32 16.05 -17.90 -49.53
N ALA A 33 17.38 -17.90 -49.48
CA ALA A 33 18.14 -17.82 -48.25
C ALA A 33 18.05 -16.42 -47.61
N ARG A 34 18.08 -15.37 -48.43
CA ARG A 34 17.86 -13.99 -47.99
C ARG A 34 16.45 -13.77 -47.47
N MET A 35 15.43 -14.33 -48.13
CA MET A 35 14.04 -14.27 -47.67
C MET A 35 13.87 -14.95 -46.31
N ARG A 36 14.41 -16.17 -46.15
CA ARG A 36 14.43 -16.87 -44.85
C ARG A 36 15.17 -16.10 -43.75
N GLN A 37 16.25 -15.41 -44.11
CA GLN A 37 17.00 -14.59 -43.16
C GLN A 37 16.20 -13.35 -42.74
N ALA A 38 15.48 -12.72 -43.67
CA ALA A 38 14.57 -11.61 -43.38
C ALA A 38 13.41 -12.08 -42.48
N ASP A 39 12.79 -13.23 -42.77
CA ASP A 39 11.74 -13.81 -41.93
C ASP A 39 12.24 -14.16 -40.52
N ALA A 40 13.46 -14.71 -40.42
CA ALA A 40 14.10 -14.98 -39.13
C ALA A 40 14.42 -13.70 -38.35
N ALA A 41 14.78 -12.61 -39.03
CA ALA A 41 15.00 -11.31 -38.40
C ALA A 41 13.68 -10.69 -37.93
N LEU A 42 12.62 -10.78 -38.73
CA LEU A 42 11.30 -10.26 -38.42
C LEU A 42 10.68 -11.01 -37.22
N THR A 43 10.74 -12.34 -37.20
CA THR A 43 10.28 -13.14 -36.06
C THR A 43 11.06 -12.86 -34.77
N ARG A 44 12.38 -12.62 -34.85
CA ARG A 44 13.20 -12.18 -33.70
C ARG A 44 12.78 -10.80 -33.23
N TYR A 45 12.53 -9.87 -34.15
CA TYR A 45 12.06 -8.53 -33.83
C TYR A 45 10.70 -8.57 -33.15
N GLU A 46 9.73 -9.30 -33.70
CA GLU A 46 8.41 -9.48 -33.09
C GLU A 46 8.50 -10.09 -31.68
N LYS A 47 9.36 -11.11 -31.51
CA LYS A 47 9.62 -11.69 -30.18
C LYS A 47 10.23 -10.66 -29.23
N ALA A 48 11.17 -9.85 -29.69
CA ALA A 48 11.77 -8.79 -28.89
C ALA A 48 10.73 -7.72 -28.49
N CYS A 49 9.86 -7.32 -29.41
CA CYS A 49 8.75 -6.40 -29.14
C CYS A 49 7.79 -6.97 -28.09
N ARG A 50 7.39 -8.26 -28.20
CA ARG A 50 6.54 -8.91 -27.19
C ARG A 50 7.20 -8.97 -25.82
N VAL A 51 8.50 -9.30 -25.76
CA VAL A 51 9.26 -9.31 -24.51
C VAL A 51 9.39 -7.91 -23.92
N ALA A 52 9.62 -6.89 -24.74
CA ALA A 52 9.69 -5.51 -24.31
C ALA A 52 8.34 -5.01 -23.76
N ALA A 53 7.23 -5.33 -24.43
CA ALA A 53 5.88 -5.01 -23.96
C ALA A 53 5.57 -5.66 -22.61
N ALA A 54 5.81 -6.97 -22.49
CA ALA A 54 5.61 -7.71 -21.23
C ALA A 54 6.46 -7.15 -20.07
N ARG A 55 7.70 -6.74 -20.35
CA ARG A 55 8.56 -6.07 -19.36
C ARG A 55 8.03 -4.69 -18.99
N GLY A 56 7.52 -3.93 -19.96
CA GLY A 56 6.88 -2.64 -19.74
C GLY A 56 5.67 -2.74 -18.82
N GLU A 57 4.79 -3.73 -19.06
CA GLU A 57 3.64 -4.02 -18.21
C GLU A 57 4.07 -4.41 -16.79
N ALA A 58 5.07 -5.29 -16.65
CA ALA A 58 5.60 -5.67 -15.35
C ALA A 58 6.18 -4.47 -14.58
N LEU A 59 6.90 -3.58 -15.26
CA LEU A 59 7.42 -2.35 -14.64
C LEU A 59 6.31 -1.40 -14.22
N ALA A 60 5.27 -1.22 -15.04
CA ALA A 60 4.11 -0.41 -14.70
C ALA A 60 3.39 -0.97 -13.46
N ALA A 61 3.19 -2.29 -13.39
CA ALA A 61 2.61 -2.95 -12.23
C ALA A 61 3.44 -2.74 -10.95
N ILE A 62 4.77 -2.82 -11.05
CA ILE A 62 5.67 -2.53 -9.93
C ILE A 62 5.55 -1.06 -9.51
N ALA A 63 5.53 -0.12 -10.46
CA ALA A 63 5.41 1.30 -10.19
C ALA A 63 4.09 1.62 -9.46
N HIS A 64 2.96 1.06 -9.91
CA HIS A 64 1.67 1.19 -9.22
C HIS A 64 1.73 0.63 -7.80
N ARG A 65 2.31 -0.57 -7.62
CA ARG A 65 2.46 -1.17 -6.29
C ARG A 65 3.32 -0.33 -5.35
N ILE A 66 4.40 0.28 -5.86
CA ILE A 66 5.22 1.22 -5.08
C ILE A 66 4.39 2.43 -4.67
N GLY A 67 3.59 2.98 -5.61
CA GLY A 67 2.65 4.07 -5.34
C GLY A 67 1.68 3.72 -4.22
N ASP A 68 1.01 2.57 -4.29
CA ASP A 68 0.05 2.12 -3.28
C ASP A 68 0.71 1.96 -1.91
N VAL A 69 1.91 1.36 -1.85
CA VAL A 69 2.66 1.20 -0.61
C VAL A 69 3.11 2.56 -0.04
N ALA A 70 3.46 3.53 -0.89
CA ALA A 70 3.83 4.86 -0.44
C ALA A 70 2.64 5.60 0.16
N VAL A 71 1.47 5.56 -0.51
CA VAL A 71 0.22 6.13 0.01
C VAL A 71 -0.16 5.47 1.33
N GLU A 72 -0.03 4.16 1.44
CA GLU A 72 -0.31 3.42 2.67
C GLU A 72 0.58 3.86 3.83
N LYS A 73 1.89 3.95 3.59
CA LYS A 73 2.86 4.42 4.58
C LYS A 73 2.56 5.86 5.01
N GLN A 74 2.21 6.73 4.07
CA GLN A 74 1.88 8.12 4.37
C GLN A 74 0.61 8.23 5.21
N ALA A 75 -0.44 7.47 4.87
CA ALA A 75 -1.68 7.42 5.65
C ALA A 75 -1.41 6.98 7.10
N VAL A 76 -0.63 5.91 7.28
CA VAL A 76 -0.22 5.45 8.63
C VAL A 76 0.59 6.51 9.37
N HIS A 77 1.49 7.21 8.68
CA HIS A 77 2.30 8.26 9.28
C HIS A 77 1.44 9.43 9.77
N ILE A 78 0.51 9.92 8.94
CA ILE A 78 -0.42 11.01 9.29
C ILE A 78 -1.20 10.66 10.56
N ILE A 79 -1.79 9.45 10.63
CA ILE A 79 -2.59 9.04 11.80
C ILE A 79 -1.73 8.94 13.06
N ARG A 80 -0.48 8.48 12.96
CA ARG A 80 0.43 8.45 14.11
C ARG A 80 0.77 9.86 14.59
N GLU A 81 1.00 10.80 13.68
CA GLU A 81 1.22 12.21 14.04
C GLU A 81 -0.02 12.83 14.70
N MET A 82 -1.21 12.58 14.14
CA MET A 82 -2.47 13.01 14.78
C MET A 82 -2.64 12.42 16.19
N GLY A 83 -2.24 11.15 16.38
CA GLY A 83 -2.25 10.51 17.70
C GLY A 83 -1.26 11.14 18.68
N LYS A 84 -0.05 11.49 18.25
CA LYS A 84 0.94 12.19 19.08
C LYS A 84 0.46 13.56 19.52
N LEU A 85 -0.20 14.29 18.63
CA LEU A 85 -0.81 15.59 18.89
C LEU A 85 -2.13 15.49 19.66
N GLN A 86 -2.56 14.28 20.04
CA GLN A 86 -3.83 14.02 20.73
C GLN A 86 -5.09 14.43 19.97
N LEU A 87 -4.98 14.82 18.69
CA LEU A 87 -6.11 15.32 17.89
C LEU A 87 -7.29 14.33 17.85
N LEU A 88 -7.01 13.04 17.67
CA LEU A 88 -8.07 12.02 17.61
C LEU A 88 -8.80 11.85 18.95
N ARG A 89 -8.11 12.07 20.07
CA ARG A 89 -8.71 12.07 21.41
C ARG A 89 -9.59 13.32 21.55
N ASP A 90 -9.03 14.48 21.22
CA ASP A 90 -9.72 15.77 21.41
C ASP A 90 -11.00 15.88 20.58
N ILE A 91 -11.02 15.32 19.37
CA ILE A 91 -12.23 15.30 18.53
C ILE A 91 -13.31 14.39 19.15
N VAL A 92 -12.93 13.25 19.73
CA VAL A 92 -13.88 12.37 20.44
C VAL A 92 -14.41 13.07 21.69
N GLU A 93 -13.54 13.70 22.49
CA GLU A 93 -13.96 14.48 23.66
C GLU A 93 -14.90 15.63 23.27
N LEU A 94 -14.62 16.32 22.15
CA LEU A 94 -15.48 17.37 21.62
C LEU A 94 -16.85 16.85 21.18
N ARG A 95 -16.88 15.68 20.50
CA ARG A 95 -18.13 15.02 20.13
C ARG A 95 -18.96 14.70 21.37
N ASP A 96 -18.34 14.10 22.39
CA ASP A 96 -19.02 13.66 23.60
C ASP A 96 -19.52 14.88 24.41
N ALA A 97 -18.71 15.93 24.53
CA ALA A 97 -19.11 17.19 25.16
C ALA A 97 -20.30 17.87 24.45
N PHE A 98 -20.33 17.86 23.12
CA PHE A 98 -21.49 18.34 22.37
C PHE A 98 -22.71 17.43 22.55
N ALA A 99 -22.53 16.12 22.65
CA ALA A 99 -23.64 15.18 22.87
C ALA A 99 -24.29 15.36 24.26
N GLU A 100 -23.50 15.66 25.29
CA GLU A 100 -23.97 15.93 26.66
C GLU A 100 -24.78 17.23 26.78
N CYS A 101 -24.48 18.22 25.95
CA CYS A 101 -25.19 19.50 25.95
C CYS A 101 -26.60 19.35 25.39
N ALA A 102 -27.64 19.88 26.05
CA ALA A 102 -29.00 19.87 25.51
C ALA A 102 -29.06 20.61 24.15
N PRO A 103 -29.87 20.15 23.17
CA PRO A 103 -30.04 20.87 21.90
C PRO A 103 -30.47 22.32 22.14
N GLY A 104 -29.83 23.27 21.45
CA GLY A 104 -30.11 24.70 21.60
C GLY A 104 -29.58 25.36 22.87
N SER A 105 -28.86 24.63 23.73
CA SER A 105 -28.16 25.21 24.89
C SER A 105 -26.85 25.91 24.52
N LEU A 106 -26.30 25.62 23.34
CA LEU A 106 -25.09 26.25 22.82
C LEU A 106 -25.44 27.54 22.07
N THR A 107 -24.42 28.37 21.84
CA THR A 107 -24.59 29.54 20.96
C THR A 107 -25.01 29.09 19.54
N PRO A 108 -25.77 29.90 18.78
CA PRO A 108 -26.22 29.52 17.44
C PRO A 108 -25.08 29.10 16.50
N ARG A 109 -23.91 29.71 16.64
CA ARG A 109 -22.71 29.38 15.87
C ARG A 109 -22.15 27.99 16.20
N LEU A 110 -22.14 27.61 17.47
CA LEU A 110 -21.68 26.28 17.89
C LEU A 110 -22.72 25.20 17.60
N GLU A 111 -24.00 25.52 17.75
CA GLU A 111 -25.09 24.59 17.41
C GLU A 111 -25.05 24.19 15.93
N ALA A 112 -24.74 25.13 15.03
CA ALA A 112 -24.51 24.84 13.61
C ALA A 112 -23.33 23.89 13.34
N LEU A 113 -22.39 23.77 14.27
CA LEU A 113 -21.21 22.91 14.18
C LEU A 113 -21.33 21.64 15.03
N ARG A 114 -22.47 21.40 15.68
CA ARG A 114 -22.66 20.30 16.63
C ARG A 114 -22.35 18.92 16.06
N LEU A 115 -22.64 18.71 14.78
CA LEU A 115 -22.40 17.44 14.05
C LEU A 115 -21.01 17.35 13.43
N LEU A 116 -20.22 18.43 13.46
CA LEU A 116 -18.90 18.47 12.81
C LEU A 116 -17.92 17.42 13.37
N PRO A 117 -17.80 17.22 14.70
CA PRO A 117 -16.87 16.23 15.24
C PRO A 117 -17.19 14.81 14.74
N ASP A 118 -18.47 14.45 14.74
CA ASP A 118 -18.92 13.12 14.33
C ASP A 118 -18.72 12.90 12.82
N ALA A 119 -19.07 13.90 12.00
CA ALA A 119 -18.81 13.88 10.56
C ALA A 119 -17.31 13.77 10.23
N PHE A 120 -16.45 14.44 11.01
CA PHE A 120 -15.01 14.39 10.81
C PHE A 120 -14.43 13.02 11.21
N LEU A 121 -14.90 12.43 12.31
CA LEU A 121 -14.53 11.06 12.70
C LEU A 121 -14.97 10.05 11.64
N GLN A 122 -16.20 10.15 11.13
CA GLN A 122 -16.69 9.28 10.06
C GLN A 122 -15.85 9.43 8.78
N TRP A 123 -15.47 10.66 8.42
CA TRP A 123 -14.58 10.90 7.29
C TRP A 123 -13.23 10.20 7.49
N LEU A 124 -12.65 10.26 8.69
CA LEU A 124 -11.41 9.56 9.03
C LEU A 124 -11.57 8.03 8.96
N GLU A 125 -12.68 7.49 9.47
CA GLU A 125 -12.98 6.06 9.38
C GLU A 125 -13.07 5.58 7.92
N VAL A 126 -13.76 6.32 7.05
CA VAL A 126 -13.91 5.95 5.64
C VAL A 126 -12.59 6.08 4.87
N HIS A 127 -11.90 7.22 4.99
CA HIS A 127 -10.75 7.52 4.14
C HIS A 127 -9.44 6.91 4.65
N PHE A 128 -9.27 6.75 5.96
CA PHE A 128 -8.10 6.12 6.55
C PHE A 128 -8.35 4.68 6.99
N ARG A 129 -9.58 4.16 6.80
CA ARG A 129 -10.00 2.82 7.23
C ARG A 129 -9.74 2.60 8.72
N LEU A 130 -10.00 3.64 9.49
CA LEU A 130 -9.82 3.62 10.93
C LEU A 130 -10.99 2.93 11.59
N THR A 131 -10.70 2.24 12.69
CA THR A 131 -11.69 1.66 13.57
C THR A 131 -11.32 2.00 15.00
N PRO A 132 -12.27 2.48 15.81
CA PRO A 132 -12.02 2.72 17.22
C PRO A 132 -11.69 1.41 17.95
N LEU A 133 -10.80 1.51 18.93
CA LEU A 133 -10.33 0.39 19.76
C LEU A 133 -10.38 0.77 21.23
N GLY A 134 -11.22 0.08 21.99
CA GLY A 134 -11.44 0.39 23.40
C GLY A 134 -12.44 1.52 23.56
N GLU A 135 -13.52 1.23 24.28
CA GLU A 135 -14.60 2.16 24.54
C GLU A 135 -14.30 2.97 25.80
N VAL A 136 -14.38 4.29 25.74
CA VAL A 136 -14.13 5.19 26.89
C VAL A 136 -15.06 4.83 28.04
N GLY A 137 -14.53 4.83 29.27
CA GLY A 137 -15.27 4.48 30.47
C GLY A 137 -15.40 2.98 30.73
N ARG A 138 -15.13 2.13 29.72
CA ARG A 138 -15.17 0.68 29.90
C ARG A 138 -14.13 0.23 30.92
N MET A 139 -14.59 -0.55 31.89
CA MET A 139 -13.73 -1.19 32.89
C MET A 139 -13.20 -2.50 32.34
N LEU A 140 -11.90 -2.72 32.48
CA LEU A 140 -11.20 -3.93 32.04
C LEU A 140 -10.40 -4.49 33.21
N GLU A 141 -10.39 -5.81 33.34
CA GLU A 141 -9.53 -6.52 34.28
C GLU A 141 -8.51 -7.31 33.47
N LEU A 142 -7.24 -6.90 33.55
CA LEU A 142 -6.19 -7.36 32.67
C LEU A 142 -4.94 -7.66 33.49
N PRO A 143 -4.17 -8.71 33.17
CA PRO A 143 -2.85 -8.89 33.76
C PRO A 143 -1.90 -7.80 33.27
N ALA A 144 -0.94 -7.38 34.11
CA ALA A 144 0.04 -6.34 33.78
C ALA A 144 0.76 -6.60 32.45
N SER A 145 1.00 -7.87 32.11
CA SER A 145 1.59 -8.30 30.82
C SER A 145 0.81 -7.84 29.56
N ARG A 146 -0.51 -7.60 29.66
CA ARG A 146 -1.37 -7.13 28.56
C ARG A 146 -1.38 -5.61 28.43
N LEU A 147 -0.93 -4.87 29.44
CA LEU A 147 -0.89 -3.40 29.44
C LEU A 147 0.09 -2.82 28.41
N LYS A 148 1.04 -3.62 27.89
CA LYS A 148 1.91 -3.23 26.77
C LYS A 148 1.14 -2.81 25.50
N ASN A 149 -0.12 -3.23 25.36
CA ASN A 149 -0.99 -2.87 24.24
C ASN A 149 -1.70 -1.52 24.44
N TYR A 150 -1.54 -0.90 25.61
CA TYR A 150 -2.19 0.34 26.02
C TYR A 150 -1.13 1.40 26.35
N THR A 151 -1.57 2.66 26.36
CA THR A 151 -0.83 3.75 27.00
C THR A 151 -1.38 3.86 28.42
N CYS A 152 -0.51 3.76 29.43
CA CYS A 152 -0.92 3.80 30.84
C CYS A 152 -0.61 5.19 31.42
N THR A 153 -1.54 5.78 32.15
CA THR A 153 -1.33 7.04 32.89
C THR A 153 -0.78 6.81 34.31
N PHE A 154 -0.37 5.59 34.61
CA PHE A 154 0.12 5.14 35.92
C PHE A 154 1.33 4.22 35.72
N ASP A 155 2.12 4.08 36.78
CA ASP A 155 3.26 3.17 36.77
C ASP A 155 2.80 1.72 36.78
N VAL A 156 3.14 0.99 35.71
CA VAL A 156 2.77 -0.43 35.58
C VAL A 156 3.57 -1.25 36.60
N PRO A 157 2.91 -2.06 37.45
CA PRO A 157 3.59 -2.96 38.38
C PRO A 157 4.57 -3.89 37.65
N LYS A 158 5.73 -4.14 38.27
CA LYS A 158 6.76 -5.04 37.72
C LYS A 158 6.32 -6.51 37.69
N ASP A 159 5.34 -6.86 38.51
CA ASP A 159 4.76 -8.21 38.51
C ASP A 159 3.78 -8.36 37.34
N ASN A 160 4.23 -9.11 36.33
CA ASN A 160 3.49 -9.34 35.09
C ASN A 160 2.22 -10.19 35.26
N ALA A 161 2.10 -10.92 36.38
CA ALA A 161 0.93 -11.74 36.70
C ALA A 161 -0.13 -10.97 37.50
N CYS A 162 0.20 -9.80 38.03
CA CYS A 162 -0.72 -8.97 38.78
C CYS A 162 -1.92 -8.56 37.89
N LEU A 163 -3.13 -8.91 38.33
CA LEU A 163 -4.38 -8.49 37.71
C LEU A 163 -4.70 -7.06 38.14
N LEU A 164 -4.94 -6.20 37.15
CA LEU A 164 -5.21 -4.80 37.34
C LEU A 164 -6.56 -4.46 36.76
N ARG A 165 -7.35 -3.75 37.57
CA ARG A 165 -8.59 -3.15 37.12
C ARG A 165 -8.27 -1.76 36.59
N VAL A 166 -8.53 -1.55 35.31
CA VAL A 166 -8.26 -0.30 34.60
C VAL A 166 -9.52 0.21 33.92
N ARG A 167 -9.61 1.52 33.76
CA ARG A 167 -10.65 2.18 32.97
C ARG A 167 -10.02 2.70 31.68
N VAL A 168 -10.68 2.50 30.55
CA VAL A 168 -10.28 3.16 29.30
C VAL A 168 -10.56 4.66 29.42
N SER A 169 -9.52 5.48 29.42
CA SER A 169 -9.60 6.94 29.50
C SER A 169 -9.65 7.59 28.13
N ALA A 170 -9.07 6.96 27.10
CA ALA A 170 -9.17 7.43 25.72
C ALA A 170 -9.20 6.26 24.73
N THR A 171 -10.04 6.38 23.71
CA THR A 171 -10.14 5.43 22.60
C THR A 171 -8.84 5.35 21.80
N GLY A 172 -8.41 4.14 21.49
CA GLY A 172 -7.34 3.86 20.54
C GLY A 172 -7.86 3.74 19.12
N TRP A 173 -6.94 3.62 18.16
CA TRP A 173 -7.28 3.54 16.74
C TRP A 173 -6.49 2.44 16.05
N LYS A 174 -7.20 1.61 15.29
CA LYS A 174 -6.60 0.56 14.47
C LYS A 174 -7.00 0.72 13.00
N ARG A 175 -6.19 0.12 12.12
CA ARG A 175 -6.47 -0.03 10.70
C ARG A 175 -6.26 -1.50 10.33
N GLY A 176 -7.34 -2.21 10.01
CA GLY A 176 -7.32 -3.67 9.93
C GLY A 176 -6.84 -4.27 11.26
N ASP A 177 -5.79 -5.08 11.21
CA ASP A 177 -5.19 -5.71 12.40
C ASP A 177 -4.11 -4.86 13.08
N ALA A 178 -3.70 -3.76 12.46
CA ALA A 178 -2.63 -2.91 12.97
C ALA A 178 -3.17 -1.83 13.91
N VAL A 179 -2.71 -1.84 15.16
CA VAL A 179 -2.96 -0.74 16.11
C VAL A 179 -2.05 0.43 15.76
N LEU A 180 -2.64 1.57 15.40
CA LEU A 180 -1.93 2.79 15.01
C LEU A 180 -1.76 3.73 16.20
N VAL A 181 -2.79 3.86 17.03
CA VAL A 181 -2.80 4.62 18.27
C VAL A 181 -3.31 3.71 19.37
N ARG A 182 -2.52 3.53 20.44
CA ARG A 182 -2.93 2.67 21.55
C ARG A 182 -4.00 3.38 22.38
N PRO A 183 -5.03 2.66 22.84
CA PRO A 183 -5.98 3.21 23.80
C PRO A 183 -5.26 3.59 25.08
N CYS A 184 -5.73 4.65 25.72
CA CYS A 184 -5.23 5.11 27.01
C CYS A 184 -6.06 4.48 28.14
N VAL A 185 -5.38 4.05 29.19
CA VAL A 185 -6.02 3.49 30.38
C VAL A 185 -5.49 4.14 31.65
N SER A 186 -6.40 4.36 32.60
CA SER A 186 -6.10 4.79 33.96
C SER A 186 -6.43 3.67 34.95
N LEU A 187 -5.80 3.68 36.12
CA LEU A 187 -6.16 2.74 37.18
C LEU A 187 -7.61 3.01 37.59
N ALA A 188 -8.43 1.96 37.72
CA ALA A 188 -9.75 2.12 38.30
C ALA A 188 -9.57 2.49 39.78
N GLU A 189 -10.14 3.62 40.21
CA GLU A 189 -10.26 3.90 41.64
C GLU A 189 -10.99 2.71 42.29
N GLN A 190 -10.38 2.14 43.33
CA GLN A 190 -11.08 1.19 44.18
C GLN A 190 -12.19 1.99 44.86
N THR A 191 -13.40 1.93 44.31
CA THR A 191 -14.58 2.37 45.04
C THR A 191 -14.72 1.39 46.19
N GLU A 192 -14.13 1.72 47.35
CA GLU A 192 -14.46 1.09 48.61
C GLU A 192 -15.97 1.24 48.77
N THR A 193 -16.64 0.13 48.53
CA THR A 193 -18.07 0.02 48.68
C THR A 193 -18.33 0.04 50.17
N VAL A 194 -19.05 1.08 50.59
CA VAL A 194 -19.68 1.21 51.91
C VAL A 194 -20.31 -0.13 52.30
N SER A 195 -19.70 -0.84 53.25
CA SER A 195 -20.38 -1.88 54.02
C SER A 195 -20.97 -1.23 55.26
N ALA A 196 -22.17 -0.66 55.09
CA ALA A 196 -23.10 -0.58 56.20
C ALA A 196 -23.66 -1.99 56.40
N VAL A 197 -23.33 -2.62 57.54
CA VAL A 197 -24.25 -3.34 58.44
C VAL A 197 -23.46 -3.99 59.58
N ALA A 198 -23.98 -3.79 60.79
CA ALA A 198 -23.70 -4.47 62.06
C ALA A 198 -22.58 -3.88 62.95
N ARG A 199 -22.98 -2.97 63.83
CA ARG A 199 -23.23 -3.32 65.25
C ARG A 199 -24.27 -2.41 65.87
N ARG A 200 -25.49 -2.96 66.01
CA ARG A 200 -26.44 -2.56 67.05
C ARG A 200 -25.78 -2.75 68.42
N GLY A 201 -26.09 -1.82 69.33
CA GLY A 201 -26.14 -2.04 70.77
C GLY A 201 -24.90 -1.64 71.56
N ARG A 202 -24.99 -0.51 72.28
CA ARG A 202 -25.17 -0.58 73.74
C ARG A 202 -25.74 0.72 74.31
N ASP A 203 -26.73 0.54 75.16
CA ASP A 203 -27.55 1.50 75.88
C ASP A 203 -26.82 2.32 76.96
N VAL A 204 -27.59 3.32 77.43
CA VAL A 204 -27.55 4.11 78.68
C VAL A 204 -26.77 5.42 78.65
#